data_AF-A0AAQ4ENR8-F1
#
_entry.id   AF-A0AAQ4ENR8-F1
#
_cell.length_a   1.000
_cell.length_b   1.000
_cell.length_c   1.000
_cell.angle_alpha   90.00
_cell.angle_beta   90.00
_cell.angle_gamma   90.00
#
_symmetry.space_group_name_H-M   'P 1'
#
loop_
_entity.id
_entity.type
_entity.pdbx_description
1 polymer ?
#
loop_
_entity_poly.entity_id
_entity_poly.type
_entity_poly.pdbx_seq_one_letter_code
_entity_poly.pdbx_strand_id
1 'polypeptide(L)'
;MGVSTVTAARIFKGQSQHNFSGEESVMFWEQFPHVSLSKTYGLDAQTSDSANSATAYLCGVKANIGTVGVDSTVKVIMGGGRKVFFSNKSCDEEGKPGARSDNENLILKWQELKENASAVYVWNRTGLLEVNTSSTEYLLGLFDNDHMPYWINRSEPGTTKPNLTEMVKVAVEILSRNPRGFVLLAEGGRIDHAHHANRAKLAMQETMEFEEAVNRTTSALPDNETLIVVTADHSHTMTIAGHPPRGTNIFGFAGKTTSKTPVQYTVISYGVGPQGARTLTNMTEEETASIDFVQQAAFPLWSAPHGGEDVAVYARGPWAHLFDGVNDQTYIPYVMAYAACIGQFNGSECHECLK
;
A
#
# COMPACT_ATOMS: atom_id res chain seq x y z
N MET A 1 1.55 -5.53 -3.58
CA MET A 1 2.39 -6.18 -2.52
C MET A 1 2.13 -7.70 -2.53
N GLY A 2 2.67 -8.43 -3.50
CA GLY A 2 2.39 -9.87 -3.63
C GLY A 2 3.11 -10.75 -2.62
N VAL A 3 2.92 -12.07 -2.73
CA VAL A 3 3.49 -13.06 -1.80
C VAL A 3 5.02 -13.03 -1.79
N SER A 4 5.65 -12.80 -2.94
CA SER A 4 7.10 -12.64 -3.03
C SER A 4 7.57 -11.37 -2.31
N THR A 5 6.86 -10.24 -2.44
CA THR A 5 7.13 -9.00 -1.71
C THR A 5 7.05 -9.22 -0.21
N VAL A 6 5.98 -9.87 0.28
CA VAL A 6 5.83 -10.18 1.71
C VAL A 6 6.97 -11.06 2.21
N THR A 7 7.35 -12.09 1.46
CA THR A 7 8.44 -12.99 1.85
C THR A 7 9.79 -12.28 1.88
N ALA A 8 10.11 -11.46 0.87
CA ALA A 8 11.35 -10.69 0.84
C ALA A 8 11.38 -9.64 1.97
N ALA A 9 10.24 -8.99 2.25
CA ALA A 9 10.10 -7.99 3.31
C ALA A 9 10.29 -8.63 4.70
N ARG A 10 9.75 -9.84 4.90
CA ARG A 10 9.97 -10.65 6.10
C ARG A 10 11.45 -10.94 6.30
N ILE A 11 12.13 -11.50 5.30
CA ILE A 11 13.57 -11.79 5.39
C ILE A 11 14.37 -10.52 5.66
N PHE A 12 14.08 -9.44 4.93
CA PHE A 12 14.70 -8.12 5.13
C PHE A 12 14.53 -7.60 6.56
N LYS A 13 13.31 -7.67 7.09
CA LYS A 13 12.97 -7.29 8.47
C LYS A 13 13.83 -8.04 9.47
N GLY A 14 13.85 -9.37 9.39
CA GLY A 14 14.64 -10.16 10.33
C GLY A 14 16.16 -9.91 10.18
N GLN A 15 16.68 -9.76 8.95
CA GLN A 15 18.10 -9.43 8.72
C GLN A 15 18.51 -8.05 9.25
N SER A 16 17.57 -7.11 9.36
CA SER A 16 17.82 -5.81 10.00
C SER A 16 17.94 -5.88 11.52
N GLN A 17 17.60 -7.02 12.14
CA GLN A 17 17.73 -7.28 13.57
C GLN A 17 19.03 -8.04 13.85
N HIS A 18 19.76 -7.65 14.90
CA HIS A 18 21.02 -8.32 15.26
C HIS A 18 20.81 -9.82 15.57
N ASN A 19 21.67 -10.68 15.01
CA ASN A 19 21.72 -12.14 15.22
C ASN A 19 20.56 -12.97 14.64
N PHE A 20 19.75 -12.42 13.75
CA PHE A 20 18.71 -13.17 13.03
C PHE A 20 19.16 -13.47 11.58
N SER A 21 18.84 -14.66 11.08
CA SER A 21 19.07 -15.01 9.67
C SER A 21 18.02 -14.37 8.75
N GLY A 22 16.84 -14.13 9.33
CA GLY A 22 15.76 -13.36 8.72
C GLY A 22 14.59 -14.21 8.27
N GLU A 23 14.83 -15.43 7.76
CA GLU A 23 13.78 -16.28 7.20
C GLU A 23 12.77 -16.77 8.25
N GLU A 24 13.17 -16.81 9.53
CA GLU A 24 12.35 -17.17 10.69
C GLU A 24 11.53 -16.00 11.26
N SER A 25 11.80 -14.77 10.83
CA SER A 25 11.04 -13.61 11.29
C SER A 25 9.61 -13.66 10.73
N VAL A 26 8.72 -12.83 11.27
CA VAL A 26 7.33 -12.73 10.82
C VAL A 26 6.95 -11.26 10.65
N MET A 27 6.20 -10.95 9.59
CA MET A 27 5.52 -9.67 9.46
C MET A 27 4.38 -9.61 10.47
N PHE A 28 4.02 -8.42 10.95
CA PHE A 28 2.98 -8.27 11.97
C PHE A 28 1.65 -8.93 11.56
N TRP A 29 1.18 -8.72 10.32
CA TRP A 29 -0.07 -9.29 9.82
C TRP A 29 -0.01 -10.80 9.57
N GLU A 30 1.18 -11.43 9.50
CA GLU A 30 1.30 -12.89 9.39
C GLU A 30 0.89 -13.61 10.68
N GLN A 31 0.74 -12.87 11.78
CA GLN A 31 0.18 -13.38 13.03
C GLN A 31 -1.35 -13.35 13.05
N PHE A 32 -2.00 -12.82 12.00
CA PHE A 32 -3.45 -12.82 11.92
C PHE A 32 -3.95 -14.27 11.77
N PRO A 33 -5.05 -14.64 12.44
CA PRO A 33 -5.48 -16.04 12.53
C PRO A 33 -6.03 -16.60 11.21
N HIS A 34 -6.36 -15.75 10.24
CA HIS A 34 -6.99 -16.17 8.98
C HIS A 34 -6.23 -15.62 7.78
N VAL A 35 -5.99 -16.50 6.81
CA VAL A 35 -5.30 -16.20 5.56
C VAL A 35 -6.05 -16.86 4.41
N SER A 36 -6.25 -16.13 3.32
CA SER A 36 -6.77 -16.66 2.06
C SER A 36 -6.00 -16.09 0.87
N LEU A 37 -6.26 -16.62 -0.32
CA LEU A 37 -5.75 -16.08 -1.59
C LEU A 37 -6.85 -15.32 -2.33
N SER A 38 -6.45 -14.24 -3.00
CA SER A 38 -7.31 -13.35 -3.78
C SER A 38 -6.89 -13.33 -5.24
N LYS A 39 -7.82 -13.69 -6.14
CA LYS A 39 -7.62 -13.68 -7.59
C LYS A 39 -7.84 -12.28 -8.17
N THR A 40 -6.78 -11.68 -8.71
CA THR A 40 -6.71 -10.23 -9.01
C THR A 40 -7.01 -9.85 -10.46
N TYR A 41 -7.36 -10.80 -11.33
CA TYR A 41 -7.67 -10.52 -12.75
C TYR A 41 -8.71 -9.41 -12.92
N GLY A 42 -8.58 -8.57 -13.96
CA GLY A 42 -9.59 -7.60 -14.38
C GLY A 42 -10.62 -8.21 -15.33
N LEU A 43 -11.68 -7.49 -15.68
CA LEU A 43 -12.67 -7.99 -16.66
C LEU A 43 -12.08 -8.14 -18.07
N ASP A 44 -11.09 -7.32 -18.41
CA ASP A 44 -10.47 -7.20 -19.73
C ASP A 44 -8.96 -7.50 -19.73
N ALA A 45 -8.39 -7.88 -18.58
CA ALA A 45 -6.96 -8.14 -18.45
C ALA A 45 -6.64 -9.24 -17.42
N GLN A 46 -5.65 -10.08 -17.73
CA GLN A 46 -5.15 -11.10 -16.80
C GLN A 46 -4.43 -10.47 -15.61
N THR A 47 -3.71 -9.37 -15.85
CA THR A 47 -3.03 -8.58 -14.84
C THR A 47 -3.76 -7.24 -14.70
N SER A 48 -4.30 -6.97 -13.52
CA SER A 48 -5.02 -5.74 -13.18
C SER A 48 -4.11 -4.52 -13.07
N ASP A 49 -4.72 -3.33 -13.10
CA ASP A 49 -4.12 -2.09 -12.62
C ASP A 49 -4.69 -1.73 -11.22
N SER A 50 -4.13 -0.73 -10.54
CA SER A 50 -4.63 -0.35 -9.22
C SER A 50 -6.06 0.21 -9.26
N ALA A 51 -6.49 0.79 -10.38
CA ALA A 51 -7.84 1.35 -10.52
C ALA A 51 -8.93 0.27 -10.53
N ASN A 52 -8.81 -0.73 -11.42
CA ASN A 52 -9.83 -1.75 -11.57
C ASN A 52 -9.84 -2.75 -10.40
N SER A 53 -8.68 -3.03 -9.81
CA SER A 53 -8.56 -3.81 -8.58
C SER A 53 -9.13 -3.06 -7.37
N ALA A 54 -8.91 -1.75 -7.23
CA ALA A 54 -9.57 -0.92 -6.21
C ALA A 54 -11.09 -1.00 -6.30
N THR A 55 -11.65 -0.93 -7.51
CA THR A 55 -13.09 -1.14 -7.70
C THR A 55 -13.53 -2.54 -7.23
N ALA A 56 -12.71 -3.57 -7.47
CA ALA A 56 -13.00 -4.92 -6.99
C ALA A 56 -12.98 -5.02 -5.46
N TYR A 57 -11.88 -4.63 -4.78
CA TYR A 57 -11.73 -4.82 -3.34
C TYR A 57 -12.40 -3.73 -2.47
N LEU A 58 -12.90 -2.63 -3.05
CA LEU A 58 -13.65 -1.59 -2.33
C LEU A 58 -15.14 -1.59 -2.67
N CYS A 59 -15.53 -1.92 -3.91
CA CYS A 59 -16.93 -1.85 -4.36
C CYS A 59 -17.55 -3.23 -4.59
N GLY A 60 -16.76 -4.30 -4.62
CA GLY A 60 -17.25 -5.66 -4.81
C GLY A 60 -17.63 -6.00 -6.25
N VAL A 61 -17.15 -5.22 -7.22
CA VAL A 61 -17.41 -5.46 -8.64
C VAL A 61 -16.11 -5.31 -9.40
N LYS A 62 -15.78 -6.28 -10.27
CA LYS A 62 -14.63 -6.14 -11.17
C LYS A 62 -14.92 -5.08 -12.23
N ALA A 63 -13.88 -4.37 -12.63
CA ALA A 63 -13.98 -3.34 -13.66
C ALA A 63 -12.93 -3.55 -14.78
N ASN A 64 -13.03 -2.74 -15.82
CA ASN A 64 -12.01 -2.65 -16.87
C ASN A 64 -10.83 -1.81 -16.39
N ILE A 65 -9.63 -2.05 -16.91
CA ILE A 65 -8.42 -1.28 -16.59
C ILE A 65 -8.67 0.23 -16.66
N GLY A 66 -8.18 0.99 -15.67
CA GLY A 66 -8.21 2.45 -15.64
C GLY A 66 -9.52 3.08 -15.15
N THR A 67 -10.43 2.32 -14.54
CA THR A 67 -11.73 2.82 -14.05
C THR A 67 -11.84 2.74 -12.52
N VAL A 68 -12.43 3.76 -11.88
CA VAL A 68 -12.55 3.89 -10.41
C VAL A 68 -13.97 4.33 -10.03
N GLY A 69 -14.54 3.74 -8.97
CA GLY A 69 -15.84 4.13 -8.41
C GLY A 69 -15.73 4.81 -7.03
N VAL A 70 -15.76 6.14 -6.98
CA VAL A 70 -15.77 6.92 -5.72
C VAL A 70 -16.76 8.09 -5.78
N ASP A 71 -17.26 8.54 -4.63
CA ASP A 71 -18.14 9.72 -4.48
C ASP A 71 -17.65 10.73 -3.42
N SER A 72 -18.43 11.80 -3.17
CA SER A 72 -18.05 12.96 -2.36
C SER A 72 -18.27 12.83 -0.84
N THR A 73 -18.65 11.65 -0.34
CA THR A 73 -19.10 11.48 1.06
C THR A 73 -17.98 11.19 2.09
N VAL A 74 -16.73 11.11 1.65
CA VAL A 74 -15.57 10.74 2.49
C VAL A 74 -15.26 11.82 3.56
N LYS A 75 -15.08 11.39 4.82
CA LYS A 75 -14.83 12.26 5.98
C LYS A 75 -13.36 12.67 6.14
N VAL A 76 -12.45 11.73 5.98
CA VAL A 76 -11.00 11.94 6.14
C VAL A 76 -10.31 11.50 4.85
N ILE A 77 -9.57 12.41 4.22
CA ILE A 77 -8.79 12.16 3.01
C ILE A 77 -7.37 12.63 3.28
N MET A 78 -6.38 11.73 3.19
CA MET A 78 -4.99 12.05 3.44
C MET A 78 -4.06 11.39 2.42
N GLY A 79 -3.08 12.14 1.92
CA GLY A 79 -2.11 11.64 0.95
C GLY A 79 -1.35 12.76 0.23
N GLY A 80 -0.87 12.47 -0.97
CA GLY A 80 -0.29 13.47 -1.88
C GLY A 80 -1.33 14.04 -2.85
N GLY A 81 -0.86 14.58 -3.98
CA GLY A 81 -1.71 14.90 -5.13
C GLY A 81 -2.32 16.30 -5.13
N ARG A 82 -1.77 17.27 -4.38
CA ARG A 82 -2.27 18.67 -4.41
C ARG A 82 -2.37 19.22 -5.83
N LYS A 83 -1.49 18.81 -6.73
CA LYS A 83 -1.44 19.25 -8.13
C LYS A 83 -2.79 19.23 -8.84
N VAL A 84 -3.63 18.22 -8.61
CA VAL A 84 -4.94 18.10 -9.29
C VAL A 84 -6.07 18.91 -8.63
N PHE A 85 -5.80 19.53 -7.48
CA PHE A 85 -6.71 20.42 -6.77
C PHE A 85 -6.50 21.91 -7.14
N PHE A 86 -5.34 22.26 -7.68
CA PHE A 86 -4.98 23.63 -8.05
C PHE A 86 -5.02 23.89 -9.57
N SER A 87 -5.38 25.13 -9.92
CA SER A 87 -5.20 25.69 -11.27
C SER A 87 -3.75 25.60 -11.73
N ASN A 88 -3.53 25.35 -13.02
CA ASN A 88 -2.22 25.45 -13.65
C ASN A 88 -1.65 26.89 -13.70
N LYS A 89 -2.44 27.88 -13.26
CA LYS A 89 -2.05 29.28 -13.09
C LYS A 89 -1.73 29.68 -11.65
N SER A 90 -1.85 28.75 -10.70
CA SER A 90 -1.55 28.97 -9.27
C SER A 90 -0.51 27.97 -8.78
N CYS A 91 0.22 28.35 -7.73
CA CYS A 91 1.13 27.44 -7.03
C CYS A 91 0.50 26.93 -5.73
N ASP A 92 0.88 25.71 -5.35
CA ASP A 92 0.59 25.15 -4.03
C ASP A 92 1.49 25.76 -2.94
N GLU A 93 1.32 25.30 -1.70
CA GLU A 93 2.03 25.78 -0.51
C GLU A 93 3.54 25.55 -0.56
N GLU A 94 4.02 24.72 -1.49
CA GLU A 94 5.44 24.44 -1.73
C GLU A 94 5.95 25.10 -3.03
N GLY A 95 5.16 26.01 -3.61
CA GLY A 95 5.52 26.76 -4.81
C GLY A 95 5.45 25.95 -6.11
N LYS A 96 4.82 24.77 -6.11
CA LYS A 96 4.67 23.92 -7.30
C LYS A 96 3.38 24.25 -8.04
N PRO A 97 3.39 24.29 -9.39
CA PRO A 97 2.20 24.62 -10.15
C PRO A 97 1.13 23.51 -10.06
N GLY A 98 -0.14 23.91 -10.10
CA GLY A 98 -1.26 22.99 -10.28
C GLY A 98 -1.35 22.41 -11.70
N ALA A 99 -2.32 21.53 -11.93
CA ALA A 99 -2.56 20.91 -13.24
C ALA A 99 -3.93 21.23 -13.85
N ARG A 100 -4.85 21.84 -13.10
CA ARG A 100 -6.21 22.06 -13.59
C ARG A 100 -6.25 23.15 -14.64
N SER A 101 -6.91 22.89 -15.78
CA SER A 101 -7.09 23.85 -16.86
C SER A 101 -8.35 24.72 -16.72
N ASP A 102 -9.24 24.37 -15.79
CA ASP A 102 -10.53 25.05 -15.57
C ASP A 102 -10.44 26.22 -14.58
N ASN A 103 -9.23 26.53 -14.11
CA ASN A 103 -8.94 27.61 -13.17
C ASN A 103 -9.60 27.46 -11.79
N GLU A 104 -9.99 26.24 -11.41
CA GLU A 104 -10.64 25.97 -10.14
C GLU A 104 -9.65 25.65 -9.02
N ASN A 105 -10.03 26.01 -7.79
CA ASN A 105 -9.37 25.54 -6.57
C ASN A 105 -10.33 24.61 -5.83
N LEU A 106 -10.07 23.31 -5.91
CA LEU A 106 -10.94 22.30 -5.30
C LEU A 106 -10.80 22.21 -3.78
N ILE A 107 -9.69 22.67 -3.20
CA ILE A 107 -9.55 22.74 -1.74
C ILE A 107 -10.51 23.79 -1.19
N LEU A 108 -10.55 24.98 -1.80
CA LEU A 108 -11.49 26.03 -1.42
C LEU A 108 -12.95 25.57 -1.61
N LYS A 109 -13.28 24.97 -2.75
CA LYS A 109 -14.62 24.40 -2.97
C LYS A 109 -14.98 23.33 -1.94
N TRP A 110 -14.03 22.48 -1.56
CA TRP A 110 -14.25 21.49 -0.51
C TRP A 110 -14.53 22.15 0.83
N GLN A 111 -13.80 23.20 1.20
CA GLN A 111 -14.06 23.97 2.43
C GLN A 111 -15.43 24.66 2.39
N GLU A 112 -15.80 25.28 1.27
CA GLU A 112 -17.13 25.90 1.06
C GLU A 112 -18.26 24.89 1.21
N LEU A 113 -18.13 23.70 0.60
CA LEU A 113 -19.11 22.61 0.73
C LEU A 113 -19.25 22.08 2.16
N LYS A 114 -18.31 22.41 3.05
CA LYS A 114 -18.30 22.01 4.46
C LYS A 114 -18.40 23.21 5.41
N GLU A 115 -18.87 24.37 4.95
CA GLU A 115 -18.99 25.59 5.77
C GLU A 115 -19.77 25.40 7.08
N ASN A 116 -20.70 24.43 7.09
CA ASN A 116 -21.55 24.10 8.25
C ASN A 116 -20.99 22.93 9.08
N ALA A 117 -19.73 22.54 8.89
CA ALA A 117 -19.06 21.48 9.63
C ALA A 117 -17.65 21.91 10.05
N SER A 118 -17.08 21.24 11.07
CA SER A 118 -15.68 21.47 11.45
C SER A 118 -14.73 20.82 10.45
N ALA A 119 -14.47 21.49 9.32
CA ALA A 119 -13.58 21.03 8.26
C ALA A 119 -12.18 21.66 8.37
N VAL A 120 -11.15 20.83 8.37
CA VAL A 120 -9.75 21.24 8.49
C VAL A 120 -8.97 20.78 7.26
N TYR A 121 -8.20 21.69 6.68
CA TYR A 121 -7.23 21.39 5.63
C TYR A 121 -5.80 21.54 6.17
N VAL A 122 -4.94 20.57 5.91
CA VAL A 122 -3.52 20.58 6.29
C VAL A 122 -2.66 20.11 5.12
N TRP A 123 -1.45 20.66 5.01
CA TRP A 123 -0.54 20.35 3.90
C TRP A 123 0.85 19.90 4.35
N ASN A 124 1.12 19.87 5.65
CA ASN A 124 2.39 19.41 6.20
C ASN A 124 2.19 18.61 7.50
N ARG A 125 3.27 17.97 7.94
CA ARG A 125 3.33 17.10 9.13
C ARG A 125 2.98 17.86 10.41
N THR A 126 3.50 19.07 10.59
CA THR A 126 3.20 19.87 11.79
C THR A 126 1.71 20.16 11.88
N GLY A 127 1.11 20.64 10.79
CA GLY A 127 -0.33 20.89 10.72
C GLY A 127 -1.15 19.64 10.99
N LEU A 128 -0.75 18.48 10.47
CA LEU A 128 -1.40 17.20 10.77
C LEU A 128 -1.36 16.87 12.28
N LEU A 129 -0.19 17.00 12.91
CA LEU A 129 -0.01 16.66 14.32
C LEU A 129 -0.69 17.66 15.28
N GLU A 130 -1.00 18.86 14.80
CA GLU A 130 -1.73 19.90 15.54
C GLU A 130 -3.25 19.83 15.34
N VAL A 131 -3.76 18.94 14.47
CA VAL A 131 -5.21 18.76 14.27
C VAL A 131 -5.87 18.40 15.59
N ASN A 132 -6.87 19.18 15.99
CA ASN A 132 -7.72 18.82 17.11
C ASN A 132 -8.69 17.72 16.70
N THR A 133 -8.28 16.46 16.91
CA THR A 133 -9.07 15.28 16.53
C THR A 133 -10.38 15.15 17.30
N SER A 134 -10.52 15.82 18.46
CA SER A 134 -11.75 15.79 19.25
C SER A 134 -12.90 16.60 18.65
N SER A 135 -12.61 17.62 17.84
CA SER A 135 -13.63 18.52 17.26
C SER A 135 -13.73 18.46 15.74
N THR A 136 -12.66 18.05 15.03
CA THR A 136 -12.60 18.05 13.57
C THR A 136 -13.55 17.00 12.97
N GLU A 137 -14.54 17.39 12.17
CA GLU A 137 -15.48 16.46 11.51
C GLU A 137 -15.00 16.00 10.14
N TYR A 138 -14.31 16.88 9.41
CA TYR A 138 -13.73 16.57 8.11
C TYR A 138 -12.27 16.99 8.07
N LEU A 139 -11.40 16.12 7.56
CA LEU A 139 -9.98 16.40 7.41
C LEU A 139 -9.54 16.13 5.97
N LEU A 140 -8.98 17.14 5.32
CA LEU A 140 -8.28 17.01 4.04
C LEU A 140 -6.79 17.29 4.27
N GLY A 141 -5.97 16.24 4.23
CA GLY A 141 -4.52 16.34 4.36
C GLY A 141 -3.81 16.05 3.05
N LEU A 142 -3.30 17.08 2.35
CA LEU A 142 -2.60 16.89 1.09
C LEU A 142 -1.15 17.34 1.23
N PHE A 143 -0.23 16.38 1.40
CA PHE A 143 1.11 16.66 1.92
C PHE A 143 2.19 16.80 0.86
N ASP A 144 1.92 16.47 -0.40
CA ASP A 144 2.85 16.70 -1.52
C ASP A 144 2.10 17.13 -2.79
N ASN A 145 2.83 17.73 -3.73
CA ASN A 145 2.28 18.15 -5.02
C ASN A 145 1.78 16.94 -5.82
N ASP A 146 2.56 15.86 -5.84
CA ASP A 146 2.26 14.60 -6.51
C ASP A 146 2.19 13.48 -5.44
N HIS A 147 2.59 12.26 -5.74
CA HIS A 147 2.77 11.21 -4.75
C HIS A 147 3.60 11.66 -3.54
N MET A 148 3.27 11.13 -2.37
CA MET A 148 4.13 11.23 -1.19
C MET A 148 5.54 10.71 -1.52
N PRO A 149 6.62 11.36 -1.01
CA PRO A 149 7.97 10.83 -1.17
C PRO A 149 8.10 9.42 -0.57
N TYR A 150 9.13 8.67 -0.96
CA TYR A 150 9.40 7.38 -0.31
C TYR A 150 9.67 7.56 1.19
N TRP A 151 9.37 6.54 2.00
CA TRP A 151 9.67 6.48 3.42
C TRP A 151 11.07 6.99 3.74
N ILE A 152 12.10 6.55 3.01
CA ILE A 152 13.48 6.96 3.27
C ILE A 152 13.69 8.49 3.22
N ASN A 153 12.94 9.18 2.35
CA ASN A 153 12.97 10.64 2.27
C ASN A 153 12.09 11.31 3.34
N ARG A 154 11.04 10.61 3.80
CA ARG A 154 10.14 11.06 4.88
C ARG A 154 10.67 10.73 6.28
N SER A 155 11.69 9.89 6.40
CA SER A 155 12.35 9.60 7.67
C SER A 155 13.49 10.57 8.01
N GLU A 156 13.90 11.42 7.08
CA GLU A 156 14.96 12.41 7.29
C GLU A 156 14.56 13.48 8.32
N PRO A 157 15.47 13.91 9.22
CA PRO A 157 15.20 15.01 10.14
C PRO A 157 14.77 16.27 9.41
N GLY A 158 13.67 16.88 9.87
CA GLY A 158 13.17 18.14 9.31
C GLY A 158 12.26 18.00 8.08
N THR A 159 11.90 16.78 7.68
CA THR A 159 10.87 16.57 6.67
C THR A 159 9.53 17.20 7.06
N THR A 160 8.86 17.83 6.10
CA THR A 160 7.51 18.38 6.27
C THR A 160 6.43 17.33 6.01
N LYS A 161 6.80 16.09 5.71
CA LYS A 161 5.87 15.04 5.26
C LYS A 161 5.56 14.08 6.40
N PRO A 162 4.28 13.80 6.71
CA PRO A 162 3.95 12.78 7.69
C PRO A 162 4.27 11.38 7.17
N ASN A 163 4.53 10.45 8.09
CA ASN A 163 4.59 9.04 7.77
C ASN A 163 3.18 8.41 7.72
N LEU A 164 3.05 7.21 7.16
CA LEU A 164 1.77 6.52 7.02
C LEU A 164 1.14 6.26 8.39
N THR A 165 1.94 5.84 9.37
CA THR A 165 1.50 5.59 10.74
C THR A 165 0.88 6.84 11.39
N GLU A 166 1.48 8.02 11.19
CA GLU A 166 0.96 9.30 11.67
C GLU A 166 -0.37 9.66 11.02
N MET A 167 -0.48 9.50 9.69
CA MET A 167 -1.73 9.72 8.97
C MET A 167 -2.84 8.78 9.47
N VAL A 168 -2.56 7.48 9.55
CA VAL A 168 -3.53 6.48 9.99
C VAL A 168 -3.96 6.73 11.44
N LYS A 169 -3.03 7.08 12.32
CA LYS A 169 -3.35 7.43 13.71
C LYS A 169 -4.36 8.58 13.80
N VAL A 170 -4.11 9.69 13.10
CA VAL A 170 -5.03 10.85 13.12
C VAL A 170 -6.38 10.49 12.49
N ALA A 171 -6.39 9.69 11.42
CA ALA A 171 -7.64 9.20 10.83
C ALA A 171 -8.46 8.38 11.83
N VAL A 172 -7.83 7.43 12.52
CA VAL A 172 -8.46 6.60 13.55
C VAL A 172 -9.01 7.44 14.69
N GLU A 173 -8.26 8.42 15.20
CA GLU A 173 -8.73 9.31 16.28
C GLU A 173 -9.97 10.11 15.88
N ILE A 174 -10.02 10.62 14.64
CA ILE A 174 -11.18 11.36 14.13
C ILE A 174 -12.38 10.44 13.93
N LEU A 175 -12.18 9.29 13.26
CA LEU A 175 -13.23 8.39 12.81
C LEU A 175 -13.83 7.55 13.96
N SER A 176 -13.03 7.16 14.96
CA SER A 176 -13.49 6.35 16.11
C SER A 176 -14.51 7.06 17.00
N ARG A 177 -14.66 8.38 16.86
CA ARG A 177 -15.70 9.13 17.58
C ARG A 177 -17.11 8.86 17.07
N ASN A 178 -17.27 8.32 15.85
CA ASN A 178 -18.59 7.95 15.36
C ASN A 178 -19.07 6.67 16.07
N PRO A 179 -20.13 6.72 16.90
CA PRO A 179 -20.59 5.56 17.66
C PRO A 179 -21.17 4.45 16.75
N ARG A 180 -21.39 4.73 15.46
CA ARG A 180 -21.79 3.73 14.45
C ARG A 180 -20.60 3.03 13.77
N GLY A 181 -19.38 3.29 14.24
CA GLY A 181 -18.16 2.77 13.64
C GLY A 181 -17.71 3.55 12.40
N PHE A 182 -16.70 3.01 11.72
CA PHE A 182 -16.10 3.61 10.53
C PHE A 182 -15.50 2.54 9.61
N VAL A 183 -15.26 2.92 8.35
CA VAL A 183 -14.42 2.18 7.41
C VAL A 183 -13.21 3.05 7.12
N LEU A 184 -12.02 2.47 7.21
CA LEU A 184 -10.75 3.14 6.89
C LEU A 184 -9.96 2.30 5.89
N LEU A 185 -9.55 2.93 4.80
CA LEU A 185 -8.55 2.40 3.88
C LEU A 185 -7.21 3.08 4.17
N ALA A 186 -6.18 2.28 4.41
CA ALA A 186 -4.80 2.73 4.53
C ALA A 186 -3.94 1.99 3.51
N GLU A 187 -3.17 2.74 2.72
CA GLU A 187 -2.46 2.20 1.57
C GLU A 187 -0.94 2.43 1.67
N GLY A 188 -0.16 1.36 1.59
CA GLY A 188 1.29 1.42 1.35
C GLY A 188 1.62 1.62 -0.14
N GLY A 189 1.02 2.61 -0.81
CA GLY A 189 0.99 2.69 -2.27
C GLY A 189 2.35 2.86 -2.96
N ARG A 190 3.38 3.32 -2.24
CA ARG A 190 4.74 3.49 -2.77
C ARG A 190 5.51 2.16 -2.93
N ILE A 191 5.01 1.06 -2.35
CA ILE A 191 5.55 -0.30 -2.58
C ILE A 191 5.50 -0.62 -4.09
N ASP A 192 4.38 -0.30 -4.73
CA ASP A 192 4.17 -0.49 -6.16
C ASP A 192 5.17 0.32 -7.00
N HIS A 193 5.27 1.63 -6.76
CA HIS A 193 6.19 2.50 -7.50
C HIS A 193 7.66 2.05 -7.39
N ALA A 194 8.07 1.54 -6.23
CA ALA A 194 9.41 1.01 -6.05
C ALA A 194 9.64 -0.28 -6.88
N HIS A 195 8.63 -1.15 -6.99
CA HIS A 195 8.67 -2.31 -7.87
C HIS A 195 8.62 -1.93 -9.36
N HIS A 196 7.83 -0.93 -9.76
CA HIS A 196 7.87 -0.35 -11.11
C HIS A 196 9.27 0.09 -11.52
N ALA A 197 10.03 0.66 -10.58
CA ALA A 197 11.42 1.06 -10.76
C ALA A 197 12.43 -0.10 -10.65
N ASN A 198 11.99 -1.34 -10.38
CA ASN A 198 12.84 -2.48 -10.04
C ASN A 198 13.80 -2.20 -8.88
N ARG A 199 13.39 -1.39 -7.89
CA ARG A 199 14.20 -1.05 -6.70
C ARG A 199 13.69 -1.82 -5.50
N ALA A 200 14.06 -3.09 -5.39
CA ALA A 200 13.52 -4.01 -4.39
C ALA A 200 13.80 -3.56 -2.95
N LYS A 201 14.99 -3.04 -2.64
CA LYS A 201 15.28 -2.55 -1.29
C LYS A 201 14.37 -1.39 -0.88
N LEU A 202 14.03 -0.52 -1.84
CA LEU A 202 13.08 0.56 -1.64
C LEU A 202 11.67 0.02 -1.41
N ALA A 203 11.23 -0.97 -2.20
CA ALA A 203 9.94 -1.62 -1.99
C ALA A 203 9.83 -2.30 -0.61
N MET A 204 10.91 -2.94 -0.14
CA MET A 204 10.94 -3.53 1.21
C MET A 204 10.86 -2.46 2.30
N GLN A 205 11.50 -1.30 2.13
CA GLN A 205 11.41 -0.19 3.09
C GLN A 205 9.98 0.39 3.17
N GLU A 206 9.31 0.61 2.03
CA GLU A 206 7.90 1.03 2.05
C GLU A 206 7.01 -0.04 2.69
N THR A 207 7.33 -1.33 2.50
CA THR A 207 6.61 -2.43 3.15
C THR A 207 6.81 -2.43 4.67
N MET A 208 7.98 -2.03 5.18
CA MET A 208 8.21 -1.85 6.63
C MET A 208 7.39 -0.70 7.21
N GLU A 209 7.25 0.41 6.49
CA GLU A 209 6.38 1.50 6.94
C GLU A 209 4.91 1.06 7.00
N PHE A 210 4.45 0.32 5.99
CA PHE A 210 3.11 -0.27 5.99
C PHE A 210 2.90 -1.24 7.16
N GLU A 211 3.90 -2.07 7.47
CA GLU A 211 3.88 -2.94 8.64
C GLU A 211 3.69 -2.18 9.94
N GLU A 212 4.46 -1.11 10.15
CA GLU A 212 4.34 -0.30 11.36
C GLU A 212 2.95 0.34 11.47
N ALA A 213 2.37 0.80 10.35
CA ALA A 213 1.02 1.33 10.32
C ALA A 213 -0.02 0.27 10.73
N VAL A 214 0.08 -0.96 10.20
CA VAL A 214 -0.82 -2.07 10.56
C VAL A 214 -0.66 -2.44 12.04
N ASN A 215 0.57 -2.55 12.52
CA ASN A 215 0.89 -2.89 13.92
C ASN A 215 0.27 -1.87 14.90
N ARG A 216 0.54 -0.59 14.68
CA ARG A 216 0.05 0.50 15.54
C ARG A 216 -1.46 0.62 15.53
N THR A 217 -2.07 0.49 14.36
CA THR A 217 -3.53 0.55 14.20
C THR A 217 -4.21 -0.61 14.90
N THR A 218 -3.70 -1.83 14.68
CA THR A 218 -4.20 -3.04 15.33
C THR A 218 -4.09 -2.95 16.85
N SER A 219 -2.97 -2.44 17.36
CA SER A 219 -2.76 -2.29 18.80
C SER A 219 -3.61 -1.18 19.44
N ALA A 220 -4.14 -0.24 18.65
CA ALA A 220 -4.94 0.89 19.12
C ALA A 220 -6.45 0.63 19.09
N LEU A 221 -6.91 -0.40 18.37
CA LEU A 221 -8.33 -0.69 18.15
C LEU A 221 -8.79 -1.95 18.90
N PRO A 222 -10.05 -1.98 19.37
CA PRO A 222 -10.61 -3.14 20.06
C PRO A 222 -10.81 -4.34 19.12
N ASP A 223 -10.15 -5.45 19.42
CA ASP A 223 -10.18 -6.68 18.61
C ASP A 223 -11.57 -7.32 18.46
N ASN A 224 -12.44 -7.13 19.45
CA ASN A 224 -13.79 -7.70 19.45
C ASN A 224 -14.80 -6.86 18.65
N GLU A 225 -14.42 -5.67 18.20
CA GLU A 225 -15.28 -4.74 17.46
C GLU A 225 -14.68 -4.32 16.11
N THR A 226 -13.41 -4.64 15.85
CA THR A 226 -12.69 -4.18 14.66
C THR A 226 -12.26 -5.35 13.79
N LEU A 227 -12.81 -5.45 12.58
CA LEU A 227 -12.27 -6.31 11.53
C LEU A 227 -11.13 -5.58 10.80
N ILE A 228 -9.92 -6.15 10.85
CA ILE A 228 -8.76 -5.64 10.13
C ILE A 228 -8.39 -6.64 9.04
N VAL A 229 -8.33 -6.16 7.80
CA VAL A 229 -7.96 -6.94 6.61
C VAL A 229 -6.74 -6.30 5.96
N VAL A 230 -5.70 -7.09 5.73
CA VAL A 230 -4.49 -6.69 5.02
C VAL A 230 -4.41 -7.50 3.73
N THR A 231 -4.32 -6.81 2.59
CA THR A 231 -4.27 -7.43 1.26
C THR A 231 -3.40 -6.60 0.33
N ALA A 232 -3.18 -7.11 -0.89
CA ALA A 232 -2.76 -6.31 -2.02
C ALA A 232 -3.87 -6.20 -3.07
N ASP A 233 -3.73 -5.18 -3.91
CA ASP A 233 -4.47 -4.95 -5.14
C ASP A 233 -4.01 -5.90 -6.26
N HIS A 234 -2.69 -6.07 -6.40
CA HIS A 234 -2.01 -7.03 -7.26
C HIS A 234 -0.57 -7.29 -6.78
N SER A 235 0.15 -8.14 -7.52
CA SER A 235 1.56 -8.43 -7.29
C SER A 235 2.47 -7.62 -8.23
N HIS A 236 3.74 -8.00 -8.28
CA HIS A 236 4.77 -7.53 -9.20
C HIS A 236 5.56 -8.73 -9.72
N THR A 237 6.27 -8.57 -10.84
CA THR A 237 7.07 -9.65 -11.43
C THR A 237 8.36 -9.99 -10.65
N MET A 238 8.41 -9.69 -9.35
CA MET A 238 9.54 -9.94 -8.48
C MET A 238 9.60 -11.42 -8.08
N THR A 239 10.80 -12.00 -8.17
CA THR A 239 11.09 -13.37 -7.77
C THR A 239 12.22 -13.43 -6.75
N ILE A 240 12.23 -14.49 -5.94
CA ILE A 240 13.33 -14.86 -5.04
C ILE A 240 13.93 -16.13 -5.62
N ALA A 241 15.13 -16.03 -6.18
CA ALA A 241 15.75 -17.04 -7.03
C ALA A 241 16.95 -17.74 -6.35
N GLY A 242 17.26 -18.94 -6.86
CA GLY A 242 18.43 -19.72 -6.50
C GLY A 242 18.35 -20.43 -5.15
N HIS A 243 19.52 -20.76 -4.58
CA HIS A 243 19.65 -21.53 -3.35
C HIS A 243 20.72 -20.93 -2.41
N PRO A 244 20.63 -19.64 -2.07
CA PRO A 244 21.56 -19.03 -1.12
C PRO A 244 21.46 -19.71 0.26
N PRO A 245 22.57 -19.86 1.03
CA PRO A 245 22.51 -20.31 2.41
C PRO A 245 21.60 -19.44 3.29
N ARG A 246 21.04 -20.01 4.37
CA ARG A 246 20.28 -19.22 5.36
C ARG A 246 21.12 -18.07 5.92
N GLY A 247 20.48 -16.92 6.10
CA GLY A 247 21.15 -15.68 6.54
C GLY A 247 21.87 -14.94 5.43
N THR A 248 21.81 -15.42 4.18
CA THR A 248 22.32 -14.64 3.05
C THR A 248 21.47 -13.39 2.88
N ASN A 249 22.11 -12.23 2.80
CA ASN A 249 21.47 -10.96 2.52
C ASN A 249 20.47 -11.08 1.37
N ILE A 250 19.21 -10.71 1.61
CA ILE A 250 18.13 -10.85 0.62
C ILE A 250 18.37 -10.05 -0.67
N PHE A 251 19.24 -9.04 -0.62
CA PHE A 251 19.69 -8.28 -1.80
C PHE A 251 21.03 -8.76 -2.37
N GLY A 252 21.68 -9.73 -1.72
CA GLY A 252 22.96 -10.30 -2.13
C GLY A 252 22.83 -11.29 -3.28
N PHE A 253 23.79 -12.22 -3.37
CA PHE A 253 23.91 -13.14 -4.49
C PHE A 253 23.37 -14.54 -4.19
N ALA A 254 22.71 -15.15 -5.17
CA ALA A 254 22.18 -16.51 -5.08
C ALA A 254 23.08 -17.56 -5.77
N GLY A 255 24.03 -17.13 -6.60
CA GLY A 255 24.94 -18.02 -7.31
C GLY A 255 25.60 -17.37 -8.52
N LYS A 256 26.14 -18.20 -9.42
CA LYS A 256 26.78 -17.77 -10.68
C LYS A 256 26.03 -18.31 -11.89
N THR A 257 26.06 -17.56 -12.99
CA THR A 257 25.52 -17.99 -14.28
C THR A 257 26.36 -19.10 -14.92
N THR A 258 25.71 -19.95 -15.72
CA THR A 258 26.38 -20.99 -16.51
C THR A 258 26.77 -20.41 -17.88
N SER A 259 27.95 -19.80 -17.99
CA SER A 259 28.48 -19.24 -19.23
C SER A 259 30.00 -19.38 -19.32
N LYS A 260 30.62 -19.01 -20.46
CA LYS A 260 32.09 -18.97 -20.60
C LYS A 260 32.75 -17.94 -19.67
N THR A 261 31.98 -16.94 -19.23
CA THR A 261 32.41 -15.89 -18.30
C THR A 261 31.37 -15.80 -17.17
N PRO A 262 31.39 -16.73 -16.21
CA PRO A 262 30.41 -16.78 -15.13
C PRO A 262 30.41 -15.49 -14.32
N VAL A 263 29.22 -14.95 -14.07
CA VAL A 263 28.99 -13.76 -13.24
C VAL A 263 27.93 -14.06 -12.19
N GLN A 264 27.97 -13.34 -11.07
CA GLN A 264 27.01 -13.55 -9.99
C GLN A 264 25.64 -12.99 -10.35
N TYR A 265 24.57 -13.66 -9.92
CA TYR A 265 23.20 -13.17 -10.02
C TYR A 265 22.60 -12.99 -8.63
N THR A 266 21.74 -11.98 -8.47
CA THR A 266 21.14 -11.60 -7.20
C THR A 266 20.05 -12.57 -6.76
N VAL A 267 19.79 -12.64 -5.45
CA VAL A 267 18.67 -13.39 -4.90
C VAL A 267 17.33 -12.85 -5.42
N ILE A 268 17.15 -11.52 -5.41
CA ILE A 268 15.98 -10.88 -6.02
C ILE A 268 16.27 -10.53 -7.47
N SER A 269 15.31 -10.86 -8.36
CA SER A 269 15.27 -10.40 -9.74
C SER A 269 13.83 -10.19 -10.19
N TYR A 270 13.64 -9.49 -11.31
CA TYR A 270 12.32 -9.24 -11.89
C TYR A 270 12.15 -9.97 -13.22
N GLY A 271 10.92 -10.35 -13.56
CA GLY A 271 10.60 -10.86 -14.88
C GLY A 271 10.76 -9.77 -15.95
N VAL A 272 10.17 -8.60 -15.70
CA VAL A 272 10.11 -7.49 -16.66
C VAL A 272 10.37 -6.17 -15.94
N GLY A 273 11.10 -5.23 -16.54
CA GLY A 273 11.23 -3.88 -16.01
C GLY A 273 12.52 -3.15 -16.40
N PRO A 274 12.85 -2.04 -15.70
CA PRO A 274 14.06 -1.27 -15.95
C PRO A 274 15.32 -2.13 -15.87
N GLN A 275 16.32 -1.75 -16.66
CA GLN A 275 17.59 -2.47 -16.80
C GLN A 275 17.45 -3.95 -17.21
N GLY A 276 16.34 -4.32 -17.84
CA GLY A 276 16.20 -5.62 -18.49
C GLY A 276 17.17 -5.78 -19.67
N ALA A 277 17.53 -7.04 -19.98
CA ALA A 277 18.48 -7.38 -21.05
C ALA A 277 19.88 -6.71 -20.97
N ARG A 278 20.26 -6.15 -19.82
CA ARG A 278 21.61 -5.62 -19.57
C ARG A 278 22.64 -6.76 -19.56
N THR A 279 23.82 -6.50 -20.11
CA THR A 279 24.98 -7.40 -19.96
C THR A 279 25.28 -7.62 -18.49
N LEU A 280 25.22 -8.88 -18.05
CA LEU A 280 25.54 -9.26 -16.69
C LEU A 280 27.02 -9.00 -16.42
N THR A 281 27.31 -8.16 -15.43
CA THR A 281 28.66 -7.84 -14.97
C THR A 281 28.83 -8.28 -13.54
N ASN A 282 30.08 -8.49 -13.10
CA ASN A 282 30.35 -8.66 -11.66
C ASN A 282 29.93 -7.39 -10.91
N MET A 283 29.33 -7.60 -9.74
CA MET A 283 28.89 -6.56 -8.81
C MET A 283 29.37 -6.96 -7.41
N THR A 284 29.44 -5.99 -6.50
CA THR A 284 29.68 -6.23 -5.08
C THR A 284 28.35 -6.36 -4.33
N GLU A 285 28.40 -6.95 -3.14
CA GLU A 285 27.20 -7.04 -2.30
C GLU A 285 26.70 -5.65 -1.87
N GLU A 286 27.63 -4.72 -1.60
CA GLU A 286 27.32 -3.32 -1.28
C GLU A 286 26.55 -2.63 -2.41
N GLU A 287 26.96 -2.84 -3.67
CA GLU A 287 26.24 -2.33 -4.83
C GLU A 287 24.82 -2.89 -4.89
N THR A 288 24.66 -4.21 -4.79
CA THR A 288 23.35 -4.86 -4.89
C THR A 288 22.41 -4.54 -3.73
N ALA A 289 22.98 -4.23 -2.56
CA ALA A 289 22.26 -3.84 -1.35
C ALA A 289 22.06 -2.32 -1.24
N SER A 290 22.48 -1.52 -2.23
CA SER A 290 22.19 -0.09 -2.26
C SER A 290 20.70 0.18 -2.42
N ILE A 291 20.20 1.27 -1.81
CA ILE A 291 18.79 1.67 -1.95
C ILE A 291 18.43 2.08 -3.38
N ASP A 292 19.42 2.56 -4.13
CA ASP A 292 19.29 3.00 -5.53
C ASP A 292 19.56 1.88 -6.53
N PHE A 293 19.90 0.68 -6.05
CA PHE A 293 20.15 -0.45 -6.93
C PHE A 293 18.86 -0.90 -7.62
N VAL A 294 18.95 -1.03 -8.94
CA VAL A 294 17.88 -1.55 -9.79
C VAL A 294 18.18 -3.01 -10.09
N GLN A 295 17.39 -3.93 -9.56
CA GLN A 295 17.57 -5.35 -9.81
C GLN A 295 17.36 -5.68 -11.30
N GLN A 296 18.06 -6.71 -11.75
CA GLN A 296 18.00 -7.16 -13.12
C GLN A 296 16.61 -7.69 -13.47
N ALA A 297 16.22 -7.44 -14.72
CA ALA A 297 15.04 -8.03 -15.33
C ALA A 297 15.37 -8.87 -16.56
N ALA A 298 14.55 -9.88 -16.85
CA ALA A 298 14.70 -10.66 -18.07
C ALA A 298 14.29 -9.83 -19.32
N PHE A 299 13.17 -9.12 -19.23
CA PHE A 299 12.64 -8.32 -20.35
C PHE A 299 12.68 -6.82 -20.05
N PRO A 300 13.27 -5.98 -20.93
CA PRO A 300 13.41 -4.55 -20.70
C PRO A 300 12.09 -3.80 -20.91
N LEU A 301 11.70 -3.02 -19.91
CA LEU A 301 10.72 -1.94 -20.01
C LEU A 301 11.21 -0.72 -19.21
N TRP A 302 10.64 0.45 -19.47
CA TRP A 302 10.95 1.65 -18.68
C TRP A 302 10.26 1.66 -17.30
N SER A 303 9.21 0.85 -17.14
CA SER A 303 8.50 0.57 -15.89
C SER A 303 8.13 -0.92 -15.88
N ALA A 304 8.39 -1.60 -14.76
CA ALA A 304 8.03 -3.00 -14.60
C ALA A 304 6.49 -3.15 -14.59
N PRO A 305 5.89 -4.14 -15.25
CA PRO A 305 4.46 -4.38 -15.12
C PRO A 305 4.15 -5.02 -13.76
N HIS A 306 2.87 -4.99 -13.39
CA HIS A 306 2.35 -5.75 -12.25
C HIS A 306 2.49 -7.27 -12.47
N GLY A 307 2.36 -8.03 -11.39
CA GLY A 307 2.24 -9.49 -11.37
C GLY A 307 0.77 -9.90 -11.22
N GLY A 308 0.34 -10.85 -12.04
CA GLY A 308 -1.05 -11.31 -12.12
C GLY A 308 -1.36 -12.56 -11.30
N GLU A 309 -0.42 -13.05 -10.50
CA GLU A 309 -0.66 -14.14 -9.57
C GLU A 309 -1.54 -13.71 -8.38
N ASP A 310 -2.14 -14.70 -7.73
CA ASP A 310 -2.95 -14.47 -6.53
C ASP A 310 -2.15 -13.78 -5.43
N VAL A 311 -2.82 -12.89 -4.71
CA VAL A 311 -2.24 -12.18 -3.55
C VAL A 311 -2.86 -12.67 -2.25
N ALA A 312 -2.13 -12.56 -1.15
CA ALA A 312 -2.63 -12.99 0.16
C ALA A 312 -3.57 -11.96 0.77
N VAL A 313 -4.59 -12.44 1.48
CA VAL A 313 -5.47 -11.67 2.35
C VAL A 313 -5.30 -12.19 3.78
N TYR A 314 -4.91 -11.32 4.70
CA TYR A 314 -4.75 -11.62 6.14
C TYR A 314 -5.87 -10.92 6.90
N ALA A 315 -6.57 -11.62 7.79
CA ALA A 315 -7.69 -11.05 8.54
C ALA A 315 -7.71 -11.40 10.03
N ARG A 316 -8.10 -10.44 10.87
CA ARG A 316 -8.37 -10.61 12.31
C ARG A 316 -9.60 -9.81 12.73
N GLY A 317 -10.22 -10.22 13.84
CA GLY A 317 -11.40 -9.56 14.40
C GLY A 317 -12.72 -10.25 14.03
N PRO A 318 -13.87 -9.59 14.24
CA PRO A 318 -15.18 -10.17 13.97
C PRO A 318 -15.31 -10.68 12.54
N TRP A 319 -15.81 -11.90 12.39
CA TRP A 319 -16.02 -12.56 11.09
C TRP A 319 -14.77 -12.80 10.23
N ALA A 320 -13.57 -12.60 10.77
CA ALA A 320 -12.33 -12.81 10.02
C ALA A 320 -12.14 -14.26 9.52
N HIS A 321 -12.78 -15.25 10.17
CA HIS A 321 -12.77 -16.65 9.76
C HIS A 321 -13.42 -16.92 8.39
N LEU A 322 -14.15 -15.95 7.84
CA LEU A 322 -14.68 -16.04 6.48
C LEU A 322 -13.60 -15.83 5.40
N PHE A 323 -12.46 -15.24 5.76
CA PHE A 323 -11.31 -15.13 4.86
C PHE A 323 -10.51 -16.44 4.85
N ASP A 324 -11.06 -17.45 4.16
CA ASP A 324 -10.46 -18.77 3.98
C ASP A 324 -10.47 -19.21 2.51
N GLY A 325 -9.56 -20.09 2.13
CA GLY A 325 -9.47 -20.66 0.78
C GLY A 325 -8.96 -19.70 -0.30
N VAL A 326 -9.52 -19.81 -1.51
CA VAL A 326 -9.13 -19.03 -2.70
C VAL A 326 -10.36 -18.32 -3.24
N ASN A 327 -10.38 -17.00 -3.14
CA ASN A 327 -11.54 -16.19 -3.42
C ASN A 327 -11.28 -15.23 -4.57
N ASP A 328 -12.37 -14.76 -5.19
CA ASP A 328 -12.28 -13.61 -6.06
C ASP A 328 -11.96 -12.35 -5.24
N GLN A 329 -11.21 -11.38 -5.80
CA GLN A 329 -10.91 -10.13 -5.12
C GLN A 329 -12.17 -9.35 -4.71
N THR A 330 -13.29 -9.52 -5.42
CA THR A 330 -14.59 -8.93 -5.04
C THR A 330 -15.16 -9.48 -3.74
N TYR A 331 -14.67 -10.64 -3.26
CA TYR A 331 -15.13 -11.25 -2.01
C TYR A 331 -14.78 -10.39 -0.79
N ILE A 332 -13.66 -9.67 -0.83
CA ILE A 332 -13.14 -8.85 0.28
C ILE A 332 -14.20 -7.86 0.79
N PRO A 333 -14.74 -6.94 -0.04
CA PRO A 333 -15.72 -5.97 0.43
C PRO A 333 -17.08 -6.62 0.74
N TYR A 334 -17.41 -7.78 0.16
CA TYR A 334 -18.64 -8.51 0.55
C TYR A 334 -18.53 -9.04 1.98
N VAL A 335 -17.40 -9.65 2.35
CA VAL A 335 -17.18 -10.12 3.72
C VAL A 335 -17.12 -8.95 4.69
N MET A 336 -16.44 -7.86 4.33
CA MET A 336 -16.39 -6.65 5.17
C MET A 336 -17.79 -6.04 5.35
N ALA A 337 -18.59 -5.96 4.27
CA ALA A 337 -19.95 -5.45 4.33
C ALA A 337 -20.87 -6.35 5.16
N TYR A 338 -20.72 -7.67 5.03
CA TYR A 338 -21.43 -8.64 5.85
C TYR A 338 -21.06 -8.49 7.32
N ALA A 339 -19.76 -8.46 7.66
CA ALA A 339 -19.27 -8.33 9.03
C ALA A 339 -19.75 -7.04 9.71
N ALA A 340 -19.81 -5.94 8.96
CA ALA A 340 -20.23 -4.63 9.45
C ALA A 340 -21.73 -4.34 9.30
N CYS A 341 -22.52 -5.26 8.73
CA CYS A 341 -23.95 -5.06 8.45
C CYS A 341 -24.25 -3.79 7.65
N ILE A 342 -23.49 -3.56 6.57
CA ILE A 342 -23.63 -2.41 5.69
C ILE A 342 -23.98 -2.83 4.25
N GLY A 343 -24.39 -1.86 3.43
CA GLY A 343 -24.75 -2.11 2.03
C GLY A 343 -25.94 -3.07 1.93
N GLN A 344 -25.78 -4.14 1.13
CA GLN A 344 -26.82 -5.15 0.94
C GLN A 344 -27.11 -6.02 2.17
N PHE A 345 -26.24 -5.97 3.19
CA PHE A 345 -26.40 -6.71 4.44
C PHE A 345 -26.93 -5.82 5.58
N ASN A 346 -27.39 -4.61 5.26
CA ASN A 346 -27.91 -3.68 6.25
C ASN A 346 -29.28 -4.11 6.79
N GLY A 347 -29.44 -4.09 8.11
CA GLY A 347 -30.71 -4.38 8.78
C GLY A 347 -30.53 -5.13 10.09
N SER A 348 -31.63 -5.27 10.84
CA SER A 348 -31.67 -5.98 12.12
C SER A 348 -31.50 -7.50 11.99
N GLU A 349 -31.73 -8.05 10.79
CA GLU A 349 -31.58 -9.47 10.49
C GLU A 349 -30.17 -9.81 9.96
N CYS A 350 -29.23 -8.86 10.02
CA CYS A 350 -27.84 -9.12 9.67
C CYS A 350 -27.27 -10.26 10.54
N HIS A 351 -26.60 -11.21 9.89
CA HIS A 351 -26.09 -12.46 10.48
C HIS A 351 -27.16 -13.48 10.91
N GLU A 352 -28.45 -13.20 10.73
CA GLU A 352 -29.49 -14.20 10.93
C GLU A 352 -29.51 -15.19 9.75
N CYS A 353 -29.75 -16.46 10.04
CA CYS A 353 -29.99 -17.45 8.98
C CYS A 353 -31.32 -17.13 8.30
N LEU A 354 -31.29 -16.84 6.99
CA LEU A 354 -32.50 -16.78 6.17
C LEU A 354 -33.26 -18.10 6.36
N LYS A 355 -34.50 -18.01 6.86
CA LYS A 355 -35.38 -19.17 7.06
C LYS A 355 -35.94 -19.71 5.75
#